data_AF-A0A924F3I5-F1
#
_entry.id   AF-A0A924F3I5-F1
#
_cell.length_a   1.000
_cell.length_b   1.000
_cell.length_c   1.000
_cell.angle_alpha   90.00
_cell.angle_beta   90.00
_cell.angle_gamma   90.00
#
_symmetry.space_group_name_H-M   'P 1'
#
loop_
_entity.id
_entity.type
_entity.pdbx_description
1 polymer ?
#
loop_
_entity_poly.entity_id
_entity_poly.type
_entity_poly.pdbx_seq_one_letter_code
_entity_poly.pdbx_strand_id
1 'polypeptide(L)' 'MSTTVNRSAPDVAEPATPPFSRTVNPLRHGDHVVIVGAGPAGLTAAYLLATRGVRVTVVEGSDVIGGISQTACYKGYRF' A
#
# COMPACT_ATOMS: atom_id res chain seq x y z
N MET A 1 8.06 49.65 13.85
CA MET A 1 9.24 48.86 13.42
C MET A 1 9.31 47.63 14.30
N SER A 2 9.00 46.46 13.76
CA SER A 2 9.02 45.19 14.51
C SER A 2 9.91 44.22 13.75
N THR A 3 11.08 43.95 14.31
CA THR A 3 12.02 42.92 13.86
C THR A 3 12.42 42.17 15.11
N THR A 4 12.34 40.84 15.11
CA THR A 4 13.39 39.92 15.61
C THR A 4 12.98 38.46 15.39
N VAL A 5 13.69 37.85 14.42
CA VAL A 5 14.32 36.52 14.42
C VAL A 5 13.46 35.33 14.91
N ASN A 6 12.98 34.54 13.94
CA ASN A 6 12.64 33.14 14.19
C ASN A 6 13.91 32.29 14.06
N ARG A 7 14.26 31.55 15.11
CA ARG A 7 15.44 30.67 15.16
C ARG A 7 15.17 29.46 14.27
N SER A 8 15.95 29.35 13.20
CA SER A 8 16.02 28.19 12.31
C SER A 8 16.30 26.92 13.12
N ALA A 9 15.41 25.93 13.02
CA ALA A 9 15.72 24.56 13.38
C ALA A 9 16.93 24.07 12.55
N PRO A 10 17.80 23.21 13.09
CA PRO A 10 18.95 22.72 12.34
C PRO A 10 18.45 21.94 11.11
N ASP A 11 19.08 22.23 9.98
CA ASP A 11 18.94 21.55 8.69
C ASP A 11 19.20 20.05 8.88
N VAL A 12 18.11 19.27 8.99
CA VAL A 12 18.19 17.82 8.94
C VAL A 12 18.49 17.50 7.49
N ALA A 13 19.78 17.29 7.19
CA ALA A 13 20.27 16.91 5.87
C ALA A 13 19.30 15.95 5.20
N GLU A 14 18.70 16.39 4.09
CA GLU A 14 17.73 15.57 3.36
C GLU A 14 18.37 14.22 3.01
N PRO A 15 17.75 13.08 3.37
CA PRO A 15 18.30 11.79 3.02
C PRO A 15 18.38 11.71 1.49
N ALA A 16 19.57 11.44 0.97
CA ALA A 16 19.84 11.33 -0.46
C ALA A 16 18.74 10.48 -1.12
N THR A 17 17.96 11.10 -2.00
CA THR A 17 16.82 10.46 -2.66
C THR A 17 17.30 9.18 -3.34
N PRO A 18 16.81 8.00 -2.92
CA PRO A 18 17.25 6.75 -3.54
C PRO A 18 16.91 6.81 -5.03
N PRO A 19 17.81 6.31 -5.91
CA PRO A 19 17.43 6.11 -7.30
C PRO A 19 16.19 5.22 -7.27
N PHE A 20 15.08 5.68 -7.87
CA PHE A 20 13.72 5.09 -7.80
C PHE A 20 12.81 5.53 -6.62
N SER A 21 13.03 6.68 -5.99
CA SER A 21 11.97 7.30 -5.17
C SER A 21 10.86 7.84 -6.07
N ARG A 22 9.80 7.04 -6.25
CA ARG A 22 8.55 7.54 -6.84
C ARG A 22 7.83 8.36 -5.77
N THR A 23 7.64 9.66 -6.02
CA THR A 23 6.73 10.46 -5.21
C THR A 23 5.31 9.89 -5.38
N VAL A 24 4.74 9.39 -4.28
CA VAL A 24 3.34 8.96 -4.22
C VAL A 24 2.55 10.00 -3.43
N ASN A 25 1.42 10.42 -3.97
CA ASN A 25 0.52 11.29 -3.23
C ASN A 25 -0.07 10.50 -2.04
N PRO A 26 -0.16 11.11 -0.85
CA PRO A 26 -0.82 10.47 0.27
C PRO A 26 -2.31 10.25 -0.05
N LEU A 27 -2.87 9.15 0.47
CA LEU A 27 -4.29 8.86 0.34
C LEU A 27 -5.12 9.90 1.09
N ARG A 28 -6.18 10.37 0.45
CA ARG A 28 -7.16 11.30 1.01
C ARG A 28 -8.42 10.55 1.43
N HIS A 29 -9.19 11.16 2.31
CA HIS A 29 -10.49 10.61 2.69
C HIS A 29 -11.42 10.58 1.48
N GLY A 30 -12.07 9.44 1.24
CA GLY A 30 -12.93 9.23 0.08
C GLY A 30 -12.23 8.66 -1.16
N ASP A 31 -10.90 8.54 -1.15
CA ASP A 31 -10.16 7.89 -2.23
C ASP A 31 -10.55 6.41 -2.36
N HIS A 32 -10.52 5.92 -3.60
CA HIS A 32 -10.78 4.53 -3.94
C HIS A 32 -9.52 3.91 -4.54
N VAL A 33 -9.01 2.88 -3.88
CA VAL A 33 -7.78 2.18 -4.28
C VAL A 33 -8.13 0.89 -5.02
N VAL A 34 -7.51 0.69 -6.18
CA VAL A 34 -7.56 -0.57 -6.92
C VAL A 34 -6.27 -1.33 -6.69
N ILE A 35 -6.39 -2.60 -6.31
CA ILE A 35 -5.28 -3.53 -6.06
C ILE A 35 -5.35 -4.62 -7.13
N VAL A 36 -4.25 -4.81 -7.87
CA VAL A 36 -4.13 -5.85 -8.89
C VAL A 36 -3.37 -7.03 -8.30
N GLY A 37 -4.01 -8.20 -8.28
CA GLY A 37 -3.54 -9.44 -7.69
C GLY A 37 -4.18 -9.73 -6.32
N ALA A 38 -4.91 -10.83 -6.21
CA ALA A 38 -5.49 -11.37 -4.99
C ALA A 38 -4.62 -12.47 -4.36
N GLY A 39 -3.30 -12.32 -4.46
CA GLY A 39 -2.33 -13.10 -3.68
C GLY A 39 -2.20 -12.61 -2.23
N PRO A 40 -1.31 -13.21 -1.42
CA PRO A 40 -1.14 -12.83 -0.01
C PRO A 40 -0.78 -11.35 0.16
N ALA A 41 0.09 -10.80 -0.69
CA ALA A 41 0.47 -9.39 -0.64
C ALA A 41 -0.71 -8.45 -0.94
N GLY A 42 -1.48 -8.73 -2.00
CA GLY A 42 -2.60 -7.88 -2.42
C GLY A 42 -3.77 -7.94 -1.44
N LEU A 43 -4.11 -9.13 -0.94
CA LEU A 43 -5.14 -9.30 0.09
C LEU A 43 -4.74 -8.64 1.41
N THR A 44 -3.46 -8.71 1.79
CA THR A 44 -2.95 -8.01 2.99
C THR A 44 -3.03 -6.49 2.81
N ALA A 45 -2.62 -5.97 1.64
CA ALA A 45 -2.76 -4.55 1.33
C ALA A 45 -4.22 -4.10 1.37
N ALA A 46 -5.13 -4.87 0.78
CA ALA A 46 -6.56 -4.60 0.79
C ALA A 46 -7.11 -4.57 2.22
N TYR A 47 -6.77 -5.56 3.04
CA TYR A 47 -7.17 -5.64 4.44
C TYR A 47 -6.68 -4.42 5.24
N LEU A 48 -5.41 -4.07 5.11
CA LEU A 48 -4.80 -2.93 5.80
C LEU A 48 -5.41 -1.58 5.37
N LEU A 49 -5.83 -1.43 4.12
CA LEU A 49 -6.48 -0.21 3.64
C LEU A 49 -7.95 -0.17 4.07
N ALA A 50 -8.67 -1.28 3.95
CA ALA A 50 -10.07 -1.38 4.35
C ALA A 50 -10.26 -1.14 5.86
N THR A 51 -9.35 -1.66 6.70
CA THR A 51 -9.36 -1.41 8.16
C THR A 51 -9.10 0.05 8.52
N ARG A 52 -8.52 0.83 7.60
CA ARG A 52 -8.33 2.30 7.73
C ARG A 52 -9.48 3.10 7.10
N GLY A 53 -10.56 2.44 6.68
CA GLY A 53 -11.75 3.08 6.09
C GLY A 53 -11.56 3.50 4.63
N VAL A 54 -10.51 3.04 3.96
CA VAL A 54 -10.28 3.31 2.53
C VAL A 54 -11.13 2.35 1.70
N ARG A 55 -11.84 2.86 0.70
CA ARG A 55 -12.57 2.02 -0.25
C ARG A 55 -11.55 1.28 -1.13
N VAL A 56 -11.67 -0.03 -1.23
CA VAL A 56 -10.75 -0.86 -2.03
C VAL A 56 -11.50 -1.75 -3.01
N THR A 57 -10.90 -1.97 -4.19
CA THR A 57 -11.30 -3.03 -5.12
C THR A 57 -10.08 -3.88 -5.43
N VAL A 58 -10.19 -5.19 -5.24
CA VAL A 58 -9.14 -6.14 -5.63
C VAL A 58 -9.57 -6.80 -6.93
N VAL A 59 -8.68 -6.84 -7.91
CA VAL A 59 -8.87 -7.54 -9.19
C VAL A 59 -7.84 -8.66 -9.30
N GLU A 60 -8.28 -9.85 -9.72
CA GLU A 60 -7.44 -11.03 -9.94
C GLU A 60 -7.68 -11.54 -11.36
N GLY A 61 -6.63 -12.02 -12.00
CA GLY A 61 -6.70 -12.57 -13.35
C GLY A 61 -7.05 -14.07 -13.38
N SER A 62 -6.79 -14.82 -12.31
CA SER A 62 -7.17 -16.24 -12.20
C SER A 62 -8.58 -16.45 -11.64
N ASP A 63 -9.14 -17.64 -11.89
CA ASP A 63 -10.43 -18.07 -11.33
C ASP A 63 -10.39 -18.32 -9.82
N VAL A 64 -9.19 -18.38 -9.24
CA VAL A 64 -8.98 -18.66 -7.82
C VAL A 64 -8.00 -17.66 -7.23
N ILE A 65 -8.31 -17.17 -6.04
CA ILE A 65 -7.47 -16.24 -5.28
C ILE A 65 -6.41 -16.98 -4.45
N GLY A 66 -5.44 -16.25 -3.91
CA GLY A 66 -4.37 -16.77 -3.04
C GLY A 66 -2.99 -16.81 -3.70
N GLY A 67 -2.91 -16.65 -5.03
CA GLY A 67 -1.64 -16.69 -5.76
C GLY A 67 -0.82 -17.95 -5.43
N ILE A 68 0.48 -17.79 -5.17
CA ILE A 68 1.38 -18.91 -4.81
C ILE A 68 1.04 -19.59 -3.47
N SER A 69 0.17 -19.00 -2.65
CA SER A 69 -0.24 -19.55 -1.35
C SER A 69 -1.57 -20.31 -1.44
N GLN A 70 -2.04 -20.60 -2.66
CA GLN A 70 -3.26 -21.37 -2.88
C GLN A 70 -3.07 -22.84 -2.47
N THR A 71 -4.07 -23.40 -1.78
CA THR A 71 -4.14 -24.83 -1.48
C THR A 71 -4.80 -25.58 -2.63
N ALA A 72 -4.09 -26.54 -3.24
CA ALA A 72 -4.60 -27.37 -4.32
C ALA A 72 -5.45 -28.53 -3.78
N CYS A 73 -6.59 -28.80 -4.42
CA CYS A 73 -7.43 -29.95 -4.10
C CYS A 73 -7.23 -31.05 -5.16
N TYR A 74 -6.78 -32.23 -4.75
CA TYR A 74 -6.61 -33.38 -5.64
C TYR A 74 -7.09 -34.67 -4.98
N LYS A 75 -8.05 -35.37 -5.62
CA LYS A 75 -8.64 -36.63 -5.15
C LYS A 75 -9.12 -36.57 -3.68
N GLY A 76 -9.66 -35.44 -3.25
CA GLY A 76 -10.15 -35.23 -1.88
C GLY A 76 -9.09 -34.77 -0.87
N TYR A 77 -7.82 -34.69 -1.27
CA TYR A 77 -6.72 -34.19 -0.43
C TYR A 77 -6.41 -32.73 -0.74
N ARG A 78 -5.93 -32.02 0.29
CA ARG A 78 -5.54 -30.60 0.23
C ARG A 78 -4.02 -30.49 0.42
N PHE A 79 -3.35 -29.77 -0.47
CA PHE A 79 -1.91 -29.55 -0.50
C PHE A 79 -1.59 -28.07 -0.51
#